data_AF-A0A6J4UFF1-F1
#
_entry.id   AF-A0A6J4UFF1-F1
#
_cell.length_a   1.000
_cell.length_b   1.000
_cell.length_c   1.000
_cell.angle_alpha   90.00
_cell.angle_beta   90.00
_cell.angle_gamma   90.00
#
_symmetry.space_group_name_H-M   'P 1'
#
loop_
_entity.id
_entity.type
_entity.pdbx_description
1 polymer ?
#
loop_
_entity_poly.entity_id
_entity_poly.type
_entity_poly.pdbx_seq_one_letter_code
_entity_poly.pdbx_strand_id
1 'polypeptide(L)'
;RDADLSGIDGVFIDPARRGAGGRMGPNASEPPLDWGVALADRVARVGIKAAPGIDHALVPDGWELELVADGRDLKEAALWSPALANTTLRATILPSGDSLTPVPGDPVAIAEPGAWLLDPNPAVTRAGLVEDLARTVGAWKIDDQIAFLSSDTPVATPFARTLRVLDSLPWHHQTIAARLRELGIGAVDIRRRGLAGDVEQIRKRLKLSGPGRATLAMTRVKDQPWCVICSVDE
;
A
#
# COMPACT_ATOMS: atom_id res chain seq x y z
N ARG A 1 1.82 5.38 34.37
CA ARG A 1 0.96 4.17 34.35
C ARG A 1 -0.07 4.21 35.47
N ASP A 2 0.20 4.98 36.53
CA ASP A 2 -0.63 5.12 37.73
C ASP A 2 -1.62 6.28 37.65
N ALA A 3 -2.00 6.70 36.43
CA ALA A 3 -3.05 7.69 36.25
C ALA A 3 -4.40 7.07 36.67
N ASP A 4 -5.17 7.80 37.45
CA ASP A 4 -6.57 7.47 37.67
C ASP A 4 -7.33 7.69 36.36
N LEU A 5 -8.04 6.66 35.92
CA LEU A 5 -8.85 6.66 34.70
C LEU A 5 -10.35 6.67 35.02
N SER A 6 -10.73 6.85 36.28
CA SER A 6 -12.12 6.97 36.69
C SER A 6 -12.78 8.15 35.98
N GLY A 7 -13.95 7.91 35.37
CA GLY A 7 -14.70 8.94 34.64
C GLY A 7 -14.11 9.39 33.30
N ILE A 8 -13.05 8.74 32.79
CA ILE A 8 -12.46 9.08 31.49
C ILE A 8 -13.23 8.37 30.35
N ASP A 9 -13.66 9.15 29.36
CA ASP A 9 -14.44 8.66 28.21
C ASP A 9 -13.63 7.82 27.20
N GLY A 10 -12.32 8.04 27.13
CA GLY A 10 -11.43 7.31 26.24
C GLY A 10 -9.95 7.66 26.44
N VAL A 11 -9.08 6.77 25.98
CA VAL A 11 -7.62 6.91 26.10
C VAL A 11 -7.00 6.74 24.73
N PHE A 12 -6.10 7.67 24.36
CA PHE A 12 -5.21 7.49 23.21
C PHE A 12 -3.76 7.40 23.69
N ILE A 13 -3.01 6.45 23.13
CA ILE A 13 -1.64 6.18 23.54
C ILE A 13 -0.74 6.27 22.31
N ASP A 14 0.35 7.01 22.45
CA ASP A 14 1.43 7.03 21.47
C ASP A 14 2.72 6.48 22.13
N PRO A 15 2.93 5.15 22.09
CA PRO A 15 4.10 4.54 22.68
C PRO A 15 5.40 5.04 22.04
N ALA A 16 6.35 5.43 22.88
CA ALA A 16 7.69 5.75 22.43
C ALA A 16 8.39 4.51 21.87
N ARG A 17 9.26 4.69 20.88
CA ARG A 17 10.13 3.62 20.37
C ARG A 17 11.33 3.43 21.31
N ARG A 18 11.53 2.24 21.87
CA ARG A 18 12.72 1.86 22.64
C ARG A 18 13.86 1.48 21.70
N GLY A 19 14.96 2.25 21.75
CA GLY A 19 16.25 1.90 21.12
C GLY A 19 16.68 2.86 20.01
N ALA A 20 17.93 3.33 20.10
CA ALA A 20 18.57 4.14 19.05
C ALA A 20 19.17 3.21 17.97
N GLY A 21 18.52 3.14 16.81
CA GLY A 21 19.10 2.61 15.57
C GLY A 21 19.07 1.08 15.42
N GLY A 22 18.13 0.55 14.64
CA GLY A 22 18.12 -0.85 14.21
C GLY A 22 16.75 -1.33 13.74
N ARG A 23 16.71 -2.51 13.09
CA ARG A 23 15.47 -3.20 12.72
C ARG A 23 14.92 -3.91 13.97
N MET A 24 13.87 -3.35 14.55
CA MET A 24 13.39 -3.73 15.88
C MET A 24 12.29 -4.81 15.81
N GLY A 25 12.23 -5.66 16.83
CA GLY A 25 11.20 -6.68 16.99
C GLY A 25 9.87 -6.13 17.53
N PRO A 26 8.83 -6.98 17.64
CA PRO A 26 7.46 -6.62 18.03
C PRO A 26 7.31 -5.82 19.33
N ASN A 27 8.22 -6.03 20.29
CA ASN A 27 8.14 -5.47 21.65
C ASN A 27 9.01 -4.22 21.87
N ALA A 28 9.31 -3.48 20.80
CA ALA A 28 10.17 -2.30 20.87
C ALA A 28 9.43 -1.00 21.24
N SER A 29 8.17 -1.07 21.69
CA SER A 29 7.41 0.09 22.15
C SER A 29 7.43 0.22 23.67
N GLU A 30 7.37 1.45 24.16
CA GLU A 30 7.15 1.78 25.57
C GLU A 30 5.99 2.78 25.72
N PRO A 31 4.88 2.39 26.35
CA PRO A 31 4.61 1.06 26.90
C PRO A 31 4.52 -0.05 25.82
N PRO A 32 4.74 -1.32 26.19
CA PRO A 32 4.51 -2.46 25.31
C PRO A 32 3.06 -2.50 24.78
N LEU A 33 2.85 -3.12 23.60
CA LEU A 33 1.54 -3.16 22.95
C LEU A 33 0.48 -3.87 23.81
N ASP A 34 0.84 -4.99 24.43
CA ASP A 34 -0.03 -5.77 25.32
C ASP A 34 -0.54 -4.94 26.51
N TRP A 35 0.30 -4.06 27.04
CA TRP A 35 -0.11 -3.11 28.07
C TRP A 35 -1.15 -2.11 27.56
N GLY A 36 -0.96 -1.59 26.34
CA GLY A 36 -1.93 -0.69 25.72
C GLY A 36 -3.27 -1.36 25.46
N VAL A 37 -3.25 -2.61 24.99
CA VAL A 37 -4.46 -3.42 24.76
C VAL A 37 -5.19 -3.70 26.08
N ALA A 38 -4.47 -4.06 27.15
CA ALA A 38 -5.05 -4.32 28.46
C ALA A 38 -5.72 -3.09 29.11
N LEU A 39 -5.49 -1.87 28.60
CA LEU A 39 -6.25 -0.70 29.06
C LEU A 39 -7.73 -0.76 28.67
N ALA A 40 -8.09 -1.55 27.65
CA ALA A 40 -9.49 -1.77 27.28
C ALA A 40 -10.30 -2.45 28.40
N ASP A 41 -9.64 -3.15 29.35
CA ASP A 41 -10.28 -3.73 30.54
C ASP A 41 -10.67 -2.67 31.58
N ARG A 42 -10.13 -1.45 31.46
CA ARG A 42 -10.34 -0.32 32.40
C ARG A 42 -11.15 0.82 31.79
N VAL A 43 -10.95 1.08 30.49
CA VAL A 43 -11.65 2.13 29.73
C VAL A 43 -12.07 1.53 28.40
N ALA A 44 -13.36 1.54 28.08
CA ALA A 44 -13.87 0.84 26.91
C ALA A 44 -13.29 1.36 25.58
N ARG A 45 -13.05 2.68 25.47
CA ARG A 45 -12.59 3.35 24.25
C ARG A 45 -11.08 3.61 24.31
N VAL A 46 -10.30 2.79 23.63
CA VAL A 46 -8.83 2.91 23.58
C VAL A 46 -8.36 2.99 22.13
N GLY A 47 -7.52 3.97 21.84
CA GLY A 47 -6.74 4.08 20.60
C GLY A 47 -5.25 3.95 20.89
N ILE A 48 -4.53 3.19 20.06
CA ILE A 48 -3.09 2.95 20.24
C ILE A 48 -2.38 3.23 18.91
N LYS A 49 -1.48 4.21 18.91
CA LYS A 49 -0.59 4.43 17.76
C LYS A 49 0.41 3.29 17.65
N ALA A 50 0.64 2.84 16.43
CA ALA A 50 1.58 1.79 16.09
C ALA A 50 2.44 2.18 14.88
N ALA A 51 3.56 1.48 14.71
CA ALA A 51 4.37 1.64 13.52
C ALA A 51 3.60 1.13 12.28
N PRO A 52 3.74 1.77 11.10
CA PRO A 52 3.16 1.29 9.85
C PRO A 52 3.45 -0.17 9.50
N GLY A 53 4.59 -0.67 9.97
CA GLY A 53 5.05 -2.03 9.76
C GLY A 53 4.54 -3.04 10.78
N ILE A 54 3.55 -2.70 11.63
CA ILE A 54 3.00 -3.64 12.62
C ILE A 54 2.53 -4.93 11.94
N ASP A 55 2.87 -6.07 12.54
CA ASP A 55 2.38 -7.36 12.09
C ASP A 55 0.90 -7.49 12.44
N HIS A 56 0.08 -7.88 11.47
CA HIS A 56 -1.37 -8.05 11.64
C HIS A 56 -1.66 -9.10 12.72
N ALA A 57 -0.78 -10.10 12.88
CA ALA A 57 -0.91 -11.12 13.92
C ALA A 57 -0.79 -10.57 15.37
N LEU A 58 -0.35 -9.32 15.53
CA LEU A 58 -0.28 -8.65 16.84
C LEU A 58 -1.57 -7.88 17.17
N VAL A 59 -2.50 -7.74 16.23
CA VAL A 59 -3.78 -7.07 16.44
C VAL A 59 -4.73 -8.08 17.11
N PRO A 60 -5.26 -7.80 18.31
CA PRO A 60 -6.18 -8.73 18.97
C PRO A 60 -7.51 -8.84 18.24
N ASP A 61 -8.19 -9.97 18.41
CA ASP A 61 -9.53 -10.18 17.87
C ASP A 61 -10.50 -9.08 18.34
N GLY A 62 -11.32 -8.59 17.42
CA GLY A 62 -12.30 -7.53 17.67
C GLY A 62 -11.73 -6.11 17.70
N TRP A 63 -10.40 -5.93 17.62
CA TRP A 63 -9.79 -4.62 17.41
C TRP A 63 -9.75 -4.28 15.92
N GLU A 64 -9.84 -3.00 15.61
CA GLU A 64 -9.63 -2.47 14.27
C GLU A 64 -8.15 -2.08 14.09
N LEU A 65 -7.57 -2.42 12.94
CA LEU A 65 -6.28 -1.89 12.50
C LEU A 65 -6.50 -0.89 11.36
N GLU A 66 -6.16 0.37 11.60
CA GLU A 66 -6.16 1.44 10.60
C GLU A 66 -4.74 1.75 10.14
N LEU A 67 -4.54 1.86 8.82
CA LEU A 67 -3.31 2.29 8.18
C LEU A 67 -3.53 3.66 7.57
N VAL A 68 -2.74 4.65 7.98
CA VAL A 68 -2.92 6.05 7.59
C VAL A 68 -1.77 6.49 6.69
N ALA A 69 -2.11 6.95 5.49
CA ALA A 69 -1.18 7.61 4.58
C ALA A 69 -1.48 9.11 4.48
N ASP A 70 -0.44 9.92 4.36
CA ASP A 70 -0.53 11.32 3.93
C ASP A 70 -0.13 11.38 2.44
N GLY A 71 -1.12 11.64 1.59
CA GLY A 71 -1.03 11.41 0.16
C GLY A 71 -0.63 9.97 -0.14
N ARG A 72 0.62 9.78 -0.57
CA ARG A 72 1.19 8.46 -0.91
C ARG A 72 2.20 7.95 0.13
N ASP A 73 2.47 8.71 1.17
CA ASP A 73 3.40 8.35 2.22
C ASP A 73 2.66 7.65 3.36
N LEU A 74 2.90 6.36 3.55
CA LEU A 74 2.38 5.65 4.72
C LEU A 74 3.04 6.18 5.99
N LYS A 75 2.27 6.80 6.88
CA LYS A 75 2.79 7.48 8.08
C LYS A 75 2.70 6.64 9.33
N GLU A 76 1.53 6.07 9.60
CA GLU A 76 1.27 5.35 10.85
C GLU A 76 0.23 4.25 10.72
N ALA A 77 0.18 3.42 11.77
CA ALA A 77 -0.92 2.52 12.03
C ALA A 77 -1.60 2.94 13.35
N ALA A 78 -2.89 2.67 13.49
CA ALA A 78 -3.63 2.84 14.74
C ALA A 78 -4.45 1.58 15.02
N LEU A 79 -4.45 1.15 16.28
CA LEU A 79 -5.33 0.10 16.77
C LEU A 79 -6.47 0.74 17.55
N TRP A 80 -7.71 0.37 17.21
CA TRP A 80 -8.90 0.84 17.90
C TRP A 80 -9.59 -0.30 18.64
N SER A 81 -9.88 -0.07 19.92
CA SER A 81 -10.58 -1.03 20.78
C SER A 81 -11.92 -1.45 20.21
N PRO A 82 -12.48 -2.61 20.61
CA PRO A 82 -13.79 -3.07 20.15
C PRO A 82 -14.93 -2.06 20.33
N ALA A 83 -14.85 -1.17 21.33
CA ALA A 83 -15.86 -0.12 21.55
C ALA A 83 -15.76 1.06 20.56
N LEU A 84 -14.67 1.15 19.79
CA LEU A 84 -14.42 2.17 18.77
C LEU A 84 -14.37 1.57 17.35
N ALA A 85 -14.02 0.29 17.24
CA ALA A 85 -13.94 -0.44 15.99
C ALA A 85 -15.33 -0.55 15.33
N ASN A 86 -15.39 -0.29 14.03
CA ASN A 86 -16.56 -0.61 13.20
C ASN A 86 -16.22 -1.49 12.00
N THR A 87 -14.94 -1.83 11.86
CA THR A 87 -14.37 -2.75 10.87
C THR A 87 -13.17 -3.45 11.50
N THR A 88 -12.63 -4.47 10.84
CA THR A 88 -11.38 -5.12 11.25
C THR A 88 -10.16 -4.39 10.70
N LEU A 89 -10.27 -3.82 9.51
CA LEU A 89 -9.19 -3.18 8.78
C LEU A 89 -9.66 -1.88 8.16
N ARG A 90 -8.76 -0.90 8.09
CA ARG A 90 -9.01 0.37 7.40
C ARG A 90 -7.74 0.88 6.74
N ALA A 91 -7.88 1.44 5.54
CA ALA A 91 -6.88 2.30 4.93
C ALA A 91 -7.45 3.71 4.82
N THR A 92 -6.77 4.71 5.39
CA THR A 92 -7.19 6.11 5.39
C THR A 92 -6.16 6.97 4.67
N ILE A 93 -6.64 7.84 3.77
CA ILE A 93 -5.81 8.76 2.99
C ILE A 93 -6.06 10.19 3.47
N LEU A 94 -5.01 10.86 3.94
CA LEU A 94 -5.00 12.27 4.30
C LEU A 94 -4.43 13.12 3.15
N PRO A 95 -4.81 14.41 3.04
CA PRO A 95 -5.75 15.13 3.90
C PRO A 95 -7.23 14.93 3.53
N SER A 96 -7.55 14.13 2.51
CA SER A 96 -8.94 14.00 2.03
C SER A 96 -9.87 13.32 3.04
N GLY A 97 -9.34 12.45 3.91
CA GLY A 97 -10.11 11.70 4.88
C GLY A 97 -10.85 10.50 4.29
N ASP A 98 -10.55 10.13 3.04
CA ASP A 98 -11.13 8.97 2.39
C ASP A 98 -10.68 7.70 3.10
N SER A 99 -11.61 6.79 3.38
CA SER A 99 -11.30 5.50 4.02
C SER A 99 -11.85 4.33 3.22
N LEU A 100 -11.05 3.27 3.12
CA LEU A 100 -11.40 1.98 2.53
C LEU A 100 -11.41 0.93 3.65
N THR A 101 -12.43 0.08 3.65
CA THR A 101 -12.62 -1.01 4.61
C THR A 101 -12.91 -2.31 3.85
N PRO A 102 -12.77 -3.49 4.47
CA PRO A 102 -13.12 -4.77 3.86
C PRO A 102 -14.54 -4.78 3.28
N VAL A 103 -14.64 -5.29 2.07
CA VAL A 103 -15.89 -5.55 1.35
C VAL A 103 -15.95 -7.05 1.07
N PRO A 104 -16.85 -7.79 1.74
CA PRO A 104 -17.05 -9.21 1.44
C PRO A 104 -17.33 -9.41 -0.04
N GLY A 105 -16.73 -10.44 -0.62
CA GLY A 105 -16.97 -10.77 -2.02
C GLY A 105 -16.10 -11.91 -2.51
N ASP A 106 -16.40 -12.34 -3.73
CA ASP A 106 -15.63 -13.37 -4.40
C ASP A 106 -14.18 -12.93 -4.66
N PRO A 107 -13.26 -13.89 -4.84
CA PRO A 107 -11.91 -13.60 -5.29
C PRO A 107 -11.91 -12.75 -6.55
N VAL A 108 -11.03 -11.75 -6.57
CA VAL A 108 -10.86 -10.87 -7.74
C VAL A 108 -10.21 -11.65 -8.87
N ALA A 109 -10.68 -11.43 -10.10
CA ALA A 109 -10.11 -12.05 -11.28
C ALA A 109 -8.60 -11.74 -11.42
N ILE A 110 -7.87 -12.67 -12.04
CA ILE A 110 -6.48 -12.47 -12.43
C ILE A 110 -6.39 -12.55 -13.95
N ALA A 111 -5.92 -11.47 -14.58
CA ALA A 111 -5.82 -11.37 -16.03
C ALA A 111 -4.63 -10.51 -16.45
N GLU A 112 -4.29 -10.53 -17.74
CA GLU A 112 -3.24 -9.68 -18.29
C GLU A 112 -3.54 -8.18 -18.05
N PRO A 113 -2.52 -7.30 -18.05
CA PRO A 113 -2.74 -5.86 -17.94
C PRO A 113 -3.64 -5.33 -19.06
N GLY A 114 -4.68 -4.57 -18.69
CA GLY A 114 -5.57 -3.84 -19.60
C GLY A 114 -5.05 -2.46 -19.98
N ALA A 115 -5.95 -1.57 -20.40
CA ALA A 115 -5.60 -0.22 -20.85
C ALA A 115 -5.12 0.73 -19.73
N TRP A 116 -5.43 0.40 -18.48
CA TRP A 116 -5.07 1.18 -17.29
C TRP A 116 -4.47 0.30 -16.20
N LEU A 117 -3.41 0.80 -15.58
CA LEU A 117 -2.78 0.19 -14.41
C LEU A 117 -3.11 1.04 -13.19
N LEU A 118 -3.61 0.41 -12.14
CA LEU A 118 -3.80 1.03 -10.85
C LEU A 118 -2.65 0.59 -9.93
N ASP A 119 -2.00 1.57 -9.33
CA ASP A 119 -0.96 1.42 -8.32
C ASP A 119 -1.56 1.78 -6.95
N PRO A 120 -2.07 0.80 -6.16
CA PRO A 120 -2.71 1.09 -4.89
C PRO A 120 -1.81 1.82 -3.91
N ASN A 121 -2.44 2.67 -3.12
CA ASN A 121 -1.82 3.43 -2.05
C ASN A 121 -1.15 2.48 -1.03
N PRO A 122 0.02 2.82 -0.49
CA PRO A 122 0.65 2.04 0.57
C PRO A 122 -0.23 1.74 1.79
N ALA A 123 -1.18 2.60 2.16
CA ALA A 123 -2.16 2.29 3.20
C ALA A 123 -3.06 1.11 2.82
N VAL A 124 -3.56 1.08 1.57
CA VAL A 124 -4.39 -0.01 1.04
C VAL A 124 -3.60 -1.31 0.99
N THR A 125 -2.37 -1.27 0.47
CA THR A 125 -1.55 -2.48 0.38
C THR A 125 -1.15 -3.00 1.75
N ARG A 126 -0.82 -2.11 2.70
CA ARG A 126 -0.43 -2.51 4.06
C ARG A 126 -1.62 -2.99 4.90
N ALA A 127 -2.81 -2.45 4.66
CA ALA A 127 -4.05 -2.91 5.28
C ALA A 127 -4.54 -4.25 4.69
N GLY A 128 -3.97 -4.72 3.57
CA GLY A 128 -4.43 -5.94 2.91
C GLY A 128 -5.71 -5.77 2.08
N LEU A 129 -6.08 -4.53 1.75
CA LEU A 129 -7.36 -4.17 1.13
C LEU A 129 -7.31 -4.06 -0.40
N VAL A 130 -6.33 -4.71 -1.03
CA VAL A 130 -6.12 -4.63 -2.49
C VAL A 130 -7.30 -5.23 -3.24
N GLU A 131 -7.81 -6.36 -2.79
CA GLU A 131 -8.96 -7.01 -3.44
C GLU A 131 -10.27 -6.27 -3.17
N ASP A 132 -10.42 -5.69 -1.98
CA ASP A 132 -11.56 -4.83 -1.65
C ASP A 132 -11.59 -3.58 -2.53
N LEU A 133 -10.43 -2.96 -2.76
CA LEU A 133 -10.31 -1.87 -3.72
C LEU A 133 -10.71 -2.35 -5.13
N ALA A 134 -10.17 -3.48 -5.58
CA ALA A 134 -10.43 -4.00 -6.91
C ALA A 134 -11.93 -4.27 -7.14
N ARG A 135 -12.61 -4.90 -6.17
CA ARG A 135 -14.07 -5.07 -6.19
C ARG A 135 -14.81 -3.74 -6.27
N THR A 136 -14.39 -2.77 -5.46
CA THR A 136 -15.03 -1.45 -5.38
C THR A 136 -14.95 -0.68 -6.71
N VAL A 137 -13.85 -0.81 -7.45
CA VAL A 137 -13.64 -0.07 -8.70
C VAL A 137 -13.81 -0.91 -9.98
N GLY A 138 -14.21 -2.18 -9.85
CA GLY A 138 -14.35 -3.09 -10.99
C GLY A 138 -13.03 -3.42 -11.69
N ALA A 139 -11.91 -3.45 -10.95
CA ALA A 139 -10.60 -3.80 -11.46
C ALA A 139 -10.25 -5.27 -11.19
N TRP A 140 -9.21 -5.77 -11.84
CA TRP A 140 -8.64 -7.10 -11.61
C TRP A 140 -7.18 -7.04 -11.17
N LYS A 141 -6.66 -8.14 -10.60
CA LYS A 141 -5.23 -8.28 -10.31
C LYS A 141 -4.49 -8.74 -11.55
N ILE A 142 -3.26 -8.27 -11.74
CA ILE A 142 -2.43 -8.77 -12.86
C ILE A 142 -1.62 -10.03 -12.51
N ASP A 143 -1.45 -10.30 -11.22
CA ASP A 143 -0.77 -11.46 -10.66
C ASP A 143 -1.17 -11.61 -9.18
N ASP A 144 -1.11 -12.82 -8.63
CA ASP A 144 -1.62 -13.13 -7.29
C ASP A 144 -0.74 -12.54 -6.17
N GLN A 145 0.57 -12.43 -6.43
CA GLN A 145 1.59 -12.06 -5.45
C GLN A 145 1.92 -10.56 -5.41
N ILE A 146 1.34 -9.77 -6.31
CA ILE A 146 1.65 -8.34 -6.40
C ILE A 146 0.37 -7.50 -6.39
N ALA A 147 0.49 -6.31 -5.82
CA ALA A 147 -0.66 -5.46 -5.52
C ALA A 147 -1.09 -4.56 -6.69
N PHE A 148 -0.50 -4.66 -7.89
CA PHE A 148 -1.00 -3.86 -9.00
C PHE A 148 -2.36 -4.38 -9.45
N LEU A 149 -3.27 -3.45 -9.72
CA LEU A 149 -4.58 -3.72 -10.30
C LEU A 149 -4.63 -3.19 -11.72
N SER A 150 -5.59 -3.65 -12.51
CA SER A 150 -5.76 -3.19 -13.88
C SER A 150 -7.24 -3.08 -14.27
N SER A 151 -7.51 -2.22 -15.25
CA SER A 151 -8.84 -1.96 -15.79
C SER A 151 -8.75 -1.61 -17.28
N ASP A 152 -9.85 -1.82 -18.01
CA ASP A 152 -9.98 -1.36 -19.40
C ASP A 152 -10.42 0.11 -19.49
N THR A 153 -10.99 0.65 -18.41
CA THR A 153 -11.46 2.03 -18.34
C THR A 153 -10.70 2.82 -17.28
N PRO A 154 -10.51 4.14 -17.45
CA PRO A 154 -9.89 4.94 -16.41
C PRO A 154 -10.76 4.91 -15.14
N VAL A 155 -10.10 4.76 -13.99
CA VAL A 155 -10.71 4.78 -12.67
C VAL A 155 -10.18 5.98 -11.90
N ALA A 156 -11.07 6.83 -11.39
CA ALA A 156 -10.72 7.88 -10.46
C ALA A 156 -10.97 7.37 -9.02
N THR A 157 -9.93 7.34 -8.20
CA THR A 157 -10.03 6.89 -6.80
C THR A 157 -8.92 7.50 -5.96
N PRO A 158 -9.17 7.88 -4.69
CA PRO A 158 -8.11 8.32 -3.78
C PRO A 158 -7.18 7.16 -3.36
N PHE A 159 -7.62 5.91 -3.54
CA PHE A 159 -6.96 4.71 -3.03
C PHE A 159 -5.91 4.13 -3.97
N ALA A 160 -5.80 4.63 -5.19
CA ALA A 160 -4.79 4.21 -6.16
C ALA A 160 -4.41 5.35 -7.09
N ARG A 161 -3.21 5.26 -7.64
CA ARG A 161 -2.79 6.07 -8.78
C ARG A 161 -3.15 5.33 -10.06
N THR A 162 -3.84 5.99 -10.97
CA THR A 162 -4.31 5.38 -12.23
C THR A 162 -3.42 5.86 -13.38
N LEU A 163 -2.72 4.91 -14.00
CA LEU A 163 -1.72 5.14 -15.02
C LEU A 163 -2.20 4.56 -16.34
N ARG A 164 -2.18 5.35 -17.42
CA ARG A 164 -2.53 4.84 -18.76
C ARG A 164 -1.44 3.93 -19.26
N VAL A 165 -1.78 2.71 -19.67
CA VAL A 165 -0.84 1.77 -20.27
C VAL A 165 -0.55 2.20 -21.71
N LEU A 166 0.73 2.33 -22.03
CA LEU A 166 1.25 2.59 -23.38
C LEU A 166 1.71 1.30 -24.05
N ASP A 167 2.28 0.37 -23.27
CA ASP A 167 2.65 -0.96 -23.72
C ASP A 167 2.82 -1.91 -22.51
N SER A 168 2.73 -3.22 -22.73
CA SER A 168 2.82 -4.25 -21.68
C SER A 168 3.46 -5.52 -22.25
N LEU A 169 4.62 -5.91 -21.72
CA LEU A 169 5.43 -6.98 -22.30
C LEU A 169 6.38 -7.62 -21.28
N PRO A 170 6.86 -8.86 -21.54
CA PRO A 170 7.89 -9.48 -20.71
C PRO A 170 9.12 -8.58 -20.58
N TRP A 171 9.74 -8.59 -19.40
CA TRP A 171 10.93 -7.79 -19.14
C TRP A 171 12.13 -8.35 -19.93
N HIS A 172 12.49 -7.64 -21.01
CA HIS A 172 13.73 -7.84 -21.73
C HIS A 172 14.37 -6.48 -22.07
N HIS A 173 15.55 -6.22 -21.52
CA HIS A 173 16.14 -4.87 -21.52
C HIS A 173 16.26 -4.22 -22.91
N GLN A 174 16.63 -4.98 -23.96
CA GLN A 174 16.75 -4.45 -25.33
C GLN A 174 15.39 -4.10 -25.91
N THR A 175 14.40 -4.96 -25.67
CA THR A 175 13.04 -4.80 -26.18
C THR A 175 12.38 -3.58 -25.54
N ILE A 176 12.51 -3.44 -24.22
CA ILE A 176 12.01 -2.28 -23.48
C ILE A 176 12.71 -0.99 -23.93
N ALA A 177 14.04 -1.01 -24.09
CA ALA A 177 14.78 0.17 -24.55
C ALA A 177 14.39 0.58 -25.99
N ALA A 178 14.15 -0.38 -26.88
CA ALA A 178 13.66 -0.12 -28.23
C ALA A 178 12.27 0.52 -28.21
N ARG A 179 11.35 -0.05 -27.43
CA ARG A 179 9.98 0.45 -27.34
C ARG A 179 9.88 1.83 -26.69
N LEU A 180 10.69 2.11 -25.67
CA LEU A 180 10.81 3.45 -25.08
C LEU A 180 11.34 4.47 -26.08
N ARG A 181 12.30 4.09 -26.93
CA ARG A 181 12.80 4.96 -28.01
C ARG A 181 11.73 5.26 -29.06
N GLU A 182 10.96 4.25 -29.46
CA GLU A 182 9.82 4.41 -30.39
C GLU A 182 8.72 5.31 -29.81
N LEU A 183 8.53 5.31 -28.49
CA LEU A 183 7.65 6.24 -27.78
C LEU A 183 8.27 7.63 -27.55
N GLY A 184 9.53 7.87 -27.95
CA GLY A 184 10.24 9.12 -27.71
C GLY A 184 10.57 9.40 -26.24
N ILE A 185 10.66 8.37 -25.39
CA ILE A 185 10.90 8.50 -23.96
C ILE A 185 12.40 8.60 -23.65
N GLY A 186 12.80 9.69 -23.01
CA GLY A 186 14.17 9.91 -22.53
C GLY A 186 14.37 9.73 -21.03
N ALA A 187 13.29 9.75 -20.24
CA ALA A 187 13.37 9.57 -18.79
C ALA A 187 12.25 8.69 -18.26
N VAL A 188 12.57 7.88 -17.25
CA VAL A 188 11.62 6.93 -16.65
C VAL A 188 11.61 7.04 -15.12
N ASP A 189 10.41 7.03 -14.56
CA ASP A 189 10.16 6.65 -13.17
C ASP A 189 10.02 5.13 -13.11
N ILE A 190 10.81 4.43 -12.29
CA ILE A 190 10.81 2.96 -12.26
C ILE A 190 10.21 2.51 -10.93
N ARG A 191 9.08 1.82 -11.00
CA ARG A 191 8.37 1.24 -9.86
C ARG A 191 8.51 -0.26 -9.89
N ARG A 192 9.04 -0.83 -8.82
CA ARG A 192 9.31 -2.28 -8.75
C ARG A 192 8.44 -2.92 -7.68
N ARG A 193 7.76 -4.01 -8.04
CA ARG A 193 7.02 -4.88 -7.10
C ARG A 193 7.22 -6.33 -7.48
N GLY A 194 7.79 -7.14 -6.58
CA GLY A 194 7.99 -8.58 -6.82
C GLY A 194 9.19 -8.95 -7.71
N LEU A 195 10.11 -8.01 -8.00
CA LEU A 195 11.33 -8.28 -8.79
C LEU A 195 12.60 -7.78 -8.08
N ALA A 196 13.67 -8.59 -8.10
CA ALA A 196 14.99 -8.24 -7.57
C ALA A 196 15.88 -7.46 -8.57
N GLY A 197 16.70 -6.53 -8.08
CA GLY A 197 17.68 -5.77 -8.87
C GLY A 197 17.71 -4.27 -8.56
N ASP A 198 18.74 -3.61 -9.07
CA ASP A 198 19.03 -2.20 -8.81
C ASP A 198 18.38 -1.29 -9.87
N VAL A 199 17.56 -0.33 -9.42
CA VAL A 199 16.84 0.63 -10.27
C VAL A 199 17.80 1.53 -11.06
N GLU A 200 18.88 1.99 -10.43
CA GLU A 200 19.86 2.86 -11.06
C GLU A 200 20.65 2.11 -12.14
N GLN A 201 20.98 0.84 -11.89
CA GLN A 201 21.60 -0.01 -12.90
C GLN A 201 20.68 -0.25 -14.10
N ILE A 202 19.38 -0.48 -13.86
CA ILE A 202 18.40 -0.62 -14.95
C ILE A 202 18.33 0.66 -15.76
N ARG A 203 18.17 1.82 -15.10
CA ARG A 203 18.11 3.12 -15.76
C ARG A 203 19.34 3.37 -16.64
N LYS A 204 20.55 3.08 -16.13
CA LYS A 204 21.81 3.20 -16.90
C LYS A 204 21.85 2.27 -18.11
N ARG A 205 21.31 1.05 -18.00
CA ARG A 205 21.28 0.07 -19.10
C ARG A 205 20.31 0.44 -20.23
N LEU A 206 19.23 1.16 -19.92
CA LEU A 206 18.24 1.56 -20.93
C LEU A 206 18.76 2.59 -21.93
N LYS A 207 19.78 3.40 -21.57
CA LYS A 207 20.44 4.39 -22.44
C LYS A 207 19.43 5.26 -23.22
N LEU A 208 18.44 5.80 -22.49
CA LEU A 208 17.33 6.52 -23.08
C LEU A 208 17.76 7.92 -23.54
N SER A 209 17.15 8.37 -24.64
CA SER A 209 17.33 9.70 -25.20
C SER A 209 16.02 10.12 -25.86
N GLY A 210 15.42 11.20 -25.39
CA GLY A 210 14.14 11.67 -25.90
C GLY A 210 13.55 12.76 -25.00
N PRO A 211 12.58 13.54 -25.49
CA PRO A 211 11.93 14.58 -24.69
C PRO A 211 10.86 14.01 -23.74
N GLY A 212 10.34 12.81 -24.01
CA GLY A 212 9.23 12.22 -23.29
C GLY A 212 9.61 11.58 -21.95
N ARG A 213 8.60 11.37 -21.11
CA ARG A 213 8.71 10.71 -19.80
C ARG A 213 7.67 9.60 -19.68
N ALA A 214 8.01 8.52 -19.00
CA ALA A 214 7.09 7.40 -18.75
C ALA A 214 7.30 6.82 -17.35
N THR A 215 6.32 6.06 -16.86
CA THR A 215 6.46 5.21 -15.68
C THR A 215 6.66 3.76 -16.13
N LEU A 216 7.67 3.09 -15.61
CA LEU A 216 7.88 1.66 -15.79
C LEU A 216 7.41 0.94 -14.52
N ALA A 217 6.25 0.29 -14.58
CA ALA A 217 5.84 -0.66 -13.55
C ALA A 217 6.48 -2.01 -13.87
N MET A 218 7.56 -2.31 -13.16
CA MET A 218 8.30 -3.56 -13.25
C MET A 218 7.78 -4.54 -12.21
N THR A 219 7.24 -5.65 -12.67
CA THR A 219 6.55 -6.61 -11.80
C THR A 219 6.60 -8.02 -12.35
N ARG A 220 5.73 -8.89 -11.87
CA ARG A 220 5.52 -10.21 -12.45
C ARG A 220 4.10 -10.36 -12.96
N VAL A 221 3.97 -11.17 -14.01
CA VAL A 221 2.69 -11.66 -14.52
C VAL A 221 2.87 -13.15 -14.76
N LYS A 222 2.09 -13.98 -14.06
CA LYS A 222 2.16 -15.45 -14.14
C LYS A 222 3.60 -15.95 -13.92
N ASP A 223 4.22 -15.49 -12.83
CA ASP A 223 5.60 -15.79 -12.43
C ASP A 223 6.73 -15.33 -13.39
N GLN A 224 6.40 -14.60 -14.46
CA GLN A 224 7.40 -14.08 -15.39
C GLN A 224 7.72 -12.61 -15.10
N PRO A 225 9.00 -12.19 -15.14
CA PRO A 225 9.35 -10.78 -15.10
C PRO A 225 8.66 -10.00 -16.20
N TRP A 226 7.95 -8.94 -15.82
CA TRP A 226 7.08 -8.18 -16.70
C TRP A 226 7.31 -6.68 -16.54
N CYS A 227 7.01 -5.92 -17.60
CA CYS A 227 7.07 -4.47 -17.59
C CYS A 227 5.85 -3.88 -18.25
N VAL A 228 5.16 -3.01 -17.51
CA VAL A 228 4.10 -2.18 -18.05
C VAL A 228 4.64 -0.77 -18.20
N ILE A 229 4.69 -0.27 -19.43
CA ILE A 229 5.07 1.09 -19.76
C ILE A 229 3.82 1.94 -19.68
N CYS A 230 3.81 2.93 -18.79
CA CYS A 230 2.68 3.81 -18.60
C CYS A 230 3.03 5.26 -18.90
N SER A 231 2.01 6.08 -19.18
CA SER A 231 2.17 7.53 -19.18
C SER A 231 2.68 8.02 -17.81
N VAL A 232 3.23 9.23 -17.79
CA VAL A 232 3.35 9.94 -16.51
C VAL A 232 1.96 10.25 -15.96
N ASP A 233 1.85 10.40 -14.65
CA ASP A 233 0.67 11.07 -14.09
C ASP A 233 0.64 12.50 -14.62
N GLU A 234 -0.52 12.92 -15.09
CA GLU A 234 -0.83 14.33 -15.36
C GLU A 234 -1.11 15.07 -14.04
#